data_AF-A0A7X6PX78-F1
#
_entry.id   AF-A0A7X6PX78-F1
#
_cell.length_a   1.000
_cell.length_b   1.000
_cell.length_c   1.000
_cell.angle_alpha   90.00
_cell.angle_beta   90.00
_cell.angle_gamma   90.00
#
_symmetry.space_group_name_H-M   'P 1'
#
loop_
_entity.id
_entity.type
_entity.pdbx_description
1 polymer ?
#
loop_
_entity_poly.entity_id
_entity_poly.type
_entity_poly.pdbx_seq_one_letter_code
_entity_poly.pdbx_strand_id
1 'polypeptide(L)'
;LMGNARQRSYRGGIKIWDSARNDIIRHLKKDTGCLITTMVDYYGLPQTGSSAWPGREDAGRLPFQEKAPKVERAILADIDKAMGTGFDIHRFIPFVMMHEFEGLLFSDCEGFSRGIGKEALAPAFQEIRNAFNSPEEINDSPETAPSKRVKTLVKNYEKPLLGPLAALEIGLEAIRNECPHFREWLTRLEEWPTDTGKSRVGL
;
A
#
# COMPACT_ATOMS: atom_id res chain seq x y z
N LEU A 1 -8.10 8.17 3.36
CA LEU A 1 -7.38 7.68 2.15
C LEU A 1 -7.23 8.82 1.15
N MET A 2 -6.03 9.25 0.77
CA MET A 2 -5.89 10.09 -0.43
C MET A 2 -6.17 9.24 -1.67
N GLY A 3 -7.44 9.18 -2.07
CA GLY A 3 -7.92 8.44 -3.24
C GLY A 3 -7.61 9.09 -4.59
N ASN A 4 -6.87 10.19 -4.63
CA ASN A 4 -6.52 10.91 -5.88
C ASN A 4 -5.03 10.76 -6.26
N ALA A 5 -4.44 9.58 -5.99
CA ALA A 5 -3.23 9.16 -6.71
C ALA A 5 -3.51 8.81 -8.18
N ARG A 6 -4.78 8.69 -8.59
CA ARG A 6 -5.20 8.41 -9.97
C ARG A 6 -5.83 9.65 -10.61
N GLN A 7 -5.04 10.43 -11.37
CA GLN A 7 -5.64 11.24 -12.43
C GLN A 7 -6.13 10.28 -13.52
N ARG A 8 -7.45 10.18 -13.67
CA ARG A 8 -8.13 9.46 -14.76
C ARG A 8 -8.01 10.21 -16.10
N SER A 9 -6.79 10.48 -16.53
CA SER A 9 -6.51 10.89 -17.91
C SER A 9 -5.02 10.67 -18.19
N TYR A 10 -4.74 9.68 -19.04
CA TYR A 10 -3.44 9.23 -19.56
C TYR A 10 -2.63 8.26 -18.68
N ARG A 11 -2.75 6.96 -19.05
CA ARG A 11 -1.80 5.83 -18.87
C ARG A 11 -1.18 5.66 -17.47
N GLY A 12 -1.54 4.55 -16.81
CA GLY A 12 -1.16 4.18 -15.45
C GLY A 12 0.33 4.39 -15.12
N GLY A 13 0.57 5.23 -14.13
CA GLY A 13 1.87 5.45 -13.51
C GLY A 13 1.68 6.17 -12.18
N ILE A 14 2.57 5.94 -11.23
CA ILE A 14 2.55 6.65 -9.95
C ILE A 14 2.96 8.10 -10.21
N LYS A 15 2.26 9.05 -9.57
CA LYS A 15 2.60 10.49 -9.64
C LYS A 15 4.08 10.69 -9.27
N ILE A 16 4.73 11.63 -9.96
CA ILE A 16 6.05 12.11 -9.55
C ILE A 16 5.99 12.66 -8.13
N TRP A 17 7.10 12.58 -7.38
CA TRP A 17 7.10 12.95 -5.96
C TRP A 17 6.60 14.37 -5.71
N ASP A 18 7.08 15.36 -6.47
CA ASP A 18 6.68 16.76 -6.28
C ASP A 18 5.17 16.97 -6.37
N SER A 19 4.49 16.25 -7.27
CA SER A 19 3.03 16.30 -7.40
C SER A 19 2.34 15.65 -6.18
N ALA A 20 2.78 14.46 -5.76
CA ALA A 20 2.25 13.77 -4.60
C ALA A 20 2.46 14.59 -3.31
N ARG A 21 3.67 15.11 -3.11
CA ARG A 21 4.09 15.97 -2.00
C ARG A 21 3.20 17.21 -1.89
N ASN A 22 2.98 17.92 -2.99
CA ASN A 22 2.15 19.11 -3.00
C ASN A 22 0.68 18.81 -2.66
N ASP A 23 0.16 17.66 -3.10
CA ASP A 23 -1.17 17.22 -2.71
C ASP A 23 -1.23 16.88 -1.21
N ILE A 24 -0.26 16.13 -0.68
CA ILE A 24 -0.15 15.78 0.76
C ILE A 24 -0.14 17.05 1.63
N ILE A 25 0.78 17.97 1.34
CA ILE A 25 0.93 19.23 2.09
C ILE A 25 -0.36 20.05 2.03
N ARG A 26 -1.00 20.15 0.86
CA ARG A 26 -2.23 20.93 0.70
C ARG A 26 -3.33 20.42 1.64
N HIS A 27 -3.49 19.11 1.78
CA HIS A 27 -4.50 18.54 2.67
C HIS A 27 -4.11 18.66 4.14
N LEU A 28 -2.85 18.43 4.50
CA LEU A 28 -2.36 18.61 5.88
C LEU A 28 -2.54 20.04 6.38
N LYS A 29 -2.39 21.04 5.48
CA LYS A 29 -2.62 22.45 5.79
C LYS A 29 -4.10 22.81 5.84
N LYS A 30 -4.94 22.18 5.01
CA LYS A 30 -6.37 22.49 4.92
C LYS A 30 -7.16 21.98 6.13
N ASP A 31 -6.81 20.81 6.65
CA ASP A 31 -7.51 20.17 7.76
C ASP A 31 -6.52 19.73 8.83
N THR A 32 -6.43 20.51 9.92
CA THR A 32 -5.53 20.23 11.05
C THR A 32 -5.94 18.98 11.85
N GLY A 33 -7.19 18.53 11.68
CA GLY A 33 -7.72 17.33 12.33
C GLY A 33 -7.71 16.10 11.43
N CYS A 34 -7.06 16.12 10.27
CA CYS A 34 -6.94 14.93 9.41
C CYS A 34 -5.63 14.17 9.62
N LEU A 35 -5.74 12.84 9.50
CA LEU A 35 -4.65 11.92 9.27
C LEU A 35 -4.49 11.65 7.76
N ILE A 36 -3.26 11.68 7.29
CA ILE A 36 -2.92 11.34 5.90
C ILE A 36 -2.02 10.12 5.87
N THR A 37 -2.28 9.24 4.90
CA THR A 37 -1.46 8.08 4.62
C THR A 37 -1.34 7.85 3.10
N THR A 38 -0.36 7.08 2.69
CA THR A 38 -0.16 6.61 1.32
C THR A 38 -0.39 5.11 1.23
N MET A 39 -0.64 4.61 0.03
CA MET A 39 -0.60 3.19 -0.29
C MET A 39 -0.13 3.11 -1.74
N VAL A 40 1.18 3.00 -1.93
CA VAL A 40 1.84 3.09 -3.23
C VAL A 40 2.74 1.89 -3.46
N ASP A 41 2.79 1.38 -4.68
CA ASP A 41 3.64 0.25 -5.06
C ASP A 41 5.11 0.71 -5.21
N TYR A 42 6.01 0.07 -4.46
CA TYR A 42 7.45 0.30 -4.44
C TYR A 42 8.09 0.24 -5.83
N TYR A 43 7.69 -0.72 -6.67
CA TYR A 43 8.27 -0.90 -8.01
C TYR A 43 7.72 0.08 -9.04
N GLY A 44 6.54 0.65 -8.77
CA GLY A 44 6.00 1.75 -9.55
C GLY A 44 6.61 3.11 -9.24
N LEU A 45 7.37 3.25 -8.13
CA LEU A 45 7.96 4.53 -7.72
C LEU A 45 9.13 4.92 -8.63
N PRO A 46 9.10 6.11 -9.25
CA PRO A 46 10.28 6.66 -9.93
C PRO A 46 11.51 6.67 -9.02
N GLN A 47 12.62 6.11 -9.50
CA GLN A 47 13.83 5.91 -8.70
C GLN A 47 14.80 7.10 -8.74
N THR A 48 14.95 7.74 -9.90
CA THR A 48 15.97 8.76 -10.14
C THR A 48 15.42 9.96 -10.93
N GLY A 49 16.22 11.03 -11.01
CA GLY A 49 15.86 12.26 -11.72
C GLY A 49 14.85 13.13 -10.99
N SER A 50 14.30 14.13 -11.68
CA SER A 50 13.34 15.10 -11.12
C SER A 50 12.00 14.52 -10.70
N SER A 51 11.75 13.25 -11.03
CA SER A 51 10.51 12.54 -10.67
C SER A 51 10.65 11.66 -9.42
N ALA A 52 11.88 11.49 -8.92
CA ALA A 52 12.25 10.47 -7.94
C ALA A 52 11.50 10.61 -6.62
N TRP A 53 11.08 9.46 -6.07
CA TRP A 53 10.56 9.40 -4.71
C TRP A 53 11.70 9.37 -3.67
N PRO A 54 11.59 10.11 -2.56
CA PRO A 54 12.62 10.16 -1.52
C PRO A 54 13.03 8.77 -1.06
N GLY A 55 14.34 8.53 -0.99
CA GLY A 55 14.90 7.26 -0.53
C GLY A 55 14.75 6.08 -1.50
N ARG A 56 14.08 6.23 -2.65
CA ARG A 56 13.83 5.11 -3.57
C ARG A 56 15.09 4.59 -4.25
N GLU A 57 16.04 5.45 -4.60
CA GLU A 57 17.32 5.03 -5.17
C GLU A 57 18.11 4.18 -4.17
N ASP A 58 18.31 4.72 -2.96
CA ASP A 58 19.04 4.05 -1.88
C ASP A 58 18.41 2.72 -1.48
N ALA A 59 17.08 2.67 -1.37
CA ALA A 59 16.35 1.46 -1.02
C ALA A 59 16.62 0.30 -2.01
N GLY A 60 16.96 0.60 -3.27
CA GLY A 60 17.33 -0.41 -4.25
C GLY A 60 18.54 -1.28 -3.85
N ARG A 61 19.38 -0.80 -2.92
CA ARG A 61 20.60 -1.46 -2.45
C ARG A 61 20.42 -2.18 -1.10
N LEU A 62 19.24 -2.11 -0.50
CA LEU A 62 18.97 -2.68 0.82
C LEU A 62 18.32 -4.07 0.74
N PRO A 63 18.43 -4.89 1.81
CA PRO A 63 17.62 -6.10 1.97
C PRO A 63 16.13 -5.82 1.84
N PHE A 64 15.34 -6.80 1.39
CA PHE A 64 13.91 -6.65 1.09
C PHE A 64 13.13 -5.97 2.22
N GLN A 65 13.32 -6.43 3.46
CA GLN A 65 12.63 -5.95 4.65
C GLN A 65 12.93 -4.48 4.99
N GLU A 66 14.03 -3.92 4.48
CA GLU A 66 14.45 -2.55 4.75
C GLU A 66 14.04 -1.56 3.65
N LYS A 67 13.56 -2.06 2.50
CA LYS A 67 13.26 -1.22 1.33
C LYS A 67 12.11 -0.25 1.57
N ALA A 68 10.93 -0.76 1.93
CA ALA A 68 9.78 0.10 2.23
C ALA A 68 10.06 1.04 3.42
N PRO A 69 10.59 0.58 4.58
CA PRO A 69 10.91 1.46 5.69
C PRO A 69 11.91 2.58 5.34
N LYS A 70 12.86 2.34 4.43
CA LYS A 70 13.77 3.38 3.94
C LYS A 70 13.03 4.47 3.16
N VAL A 71 12.14 4.08 2.25
CA VAL A 71 11.35 5.04 1.45
C VAL A 71 10.36 5.79 2.33
N GLU A 72 9.63 5.08 3.20
CA GLU A 72 8.64 5.67 4.12
C GLU A 72 9.27 6.73 5.04
N ARG A 73 10.43 6.43 5.64
CA ARG A 73 11.16 7.41 6.47
C ARG A 73 11.61 8.62 5.66
N ALA A 74 12.07 8.43 4.42
CA ALA A 74 12.51 9.52 3.57
C ALA A 74 11.34 10.42 3.12
N ILE A 75 10.20 9.84 2.77
CA ILE A 75 8.96 10.57 2.47
C ILE A 75 8.52 11.36 3.72
N LEU A 76 8.48 10.73 4.89
CA LEU A 76 8.10 11.39 6.13
C LEU A 76 9.01 12.59 6.45
N ALA A 77 10.33 12.41 6.35
CA ALA A 77 11.31 13.47 6.57
C ALA A 77 11.17 14.62 5.57
N ASP A 78 10.86 14.34 4.30
CA ASP A 78 10.64 15.39 3.30
C ASP A 78 9.36 16.19 3.60
N ILE A 79 8.27 15.53 4.00
CA ILE A 79 7.01 16.18 4.41
C ILE A 79 7.20 16.99 5.69
N ASP A 80 7.88 16.45 6.70
CA ASP A 80 8.17 17.15 7.96
C ASP A 80 8.95 18.45 7.70
N LYS A 81 10.03 18.35 6.91
CA LYS A 81 10.80 19.52 6.47
C LYS A 81 9.95 20.53 5.70
N ALA A 82 9.01 20.06 4.86
CA ALA A 82 8.13 20.93 4.07
C ALA A 82 7.11 21.69 4.91
N MET A 83 6.62 21.06 5.97
CA MET A 83 5.59 21.60 6.84
C MET A 83 6.19 22.55 7.89
N GLY A 84 7.46 22.34 8.25
CA GLY A 84 8.22 23.24 9.11
C GLY A 84 7.86 23.10 10.59
N THR A 85 8.32 24.06 11.39
CA THR A 85 8.17 24.05 12.85
C THR A 85 6.70 24.00 13.26
N GLY A 86 6.37 23.10 14.19
CA GLY A 86 5.01 22.95 14.74
C GLY A 86 4.11 22.00 13.95
N PHE A 87 4.63 21.34 12.91
CA PHE A 87 3.94 20.22 12.31
C PHE A 87 3.96 19.01 13.24
N ASP A 88 2.78 18.44 13.48
CA ASP A 88 2.67 17.14 14.14
C ASP A 88 2.93 16.03 13.11
N ILE A 89 4.12 15.46 13.18
CA ILE A 89 4.61 14.39 12.30
C ILE A 89 3.71 13.13 12.35
N HIS A 90 2.97 12.91 13.43
CA HIS A 90 2.06 11.77 13.57
C HIS A 90 0.81 11.89 12.68
N ARG A 91 0.55 13.07 12.11
CA ARG A 91 -0.55 13.28 11.14
C ARG A 91 -0.24 12.77 9.74
N PHE A 92 0.96 12.25 9.51
CA PHE A 92 1.32 11.60 8.25
C PHE A 92 1.98 10.24 8.49
N ILE A 93 1.30 9.18 8.07
CA ILE A 93 1.77 7.79 8.17
C ILE A 93 1.98 7.28 6.75
N PRO A 94 3.17 7.41 6.14
CA PRO A 94 3.41 6.85 4.83
C PRO A 94 3.41 5.32 4.88
N PHE A 95 2.88 4.71 3.83
CA PHE A 95 2.98 3.28 3.57
C PHE A 95 3.29 3.02 2.09
N VAL A 96 4.28 2.15 1.89
CA VAL A 96 4.79 1.71 0.60
C VAL A 96 4.63 0.20 0.50
N MET A 97 3.71 -0.25 -0.33
CA MET A 97 3.53 -1.66 -0.58
C MET A 97 4.69 -2.19 -1.41
N MET A 98 5.35 -3.25 -0.95
CA MET A 98 6.51 -3.80 -1.64
C MET A 98 6.18 -4.34 -3.04
N HIS A 99 4.96 -4.86 -3.25
CA HIS A 99 4.50 -5.40 -4.53
C HIS A 99 3.09 -4.89 -4.87
N GLU A 100 2.47 -5.50 -5.89
CA GLU A 100 1.09 -5.23 -6.26
C GLU A 100 0.10 -5.67 -5.17
N PHE A 101 -1.08 -5.06 -5.17
CA PHE A 101 -2.20 -5.41 -4.27
C PHE A 101 -2.51 -6.92 -4.25
N GLU A 102 -2.36 -7.59 -5.41
CA GLU A 102 -2.56 -9.03 -5.52
C GLU A 102 -1.67 -9.87 -4.60
N GLY A 103 -0.50 -9.36 -4.18
CA GLY A 103 0.36 -10.04 -3.20
C GLY A 103 -0.37 -10.29 -1.87
N LEU A 104 -1.14 -9.30 -1.40
CA LEU A 104 -1.92 -9.42 -0.16
C LEU A 104 -2.98 -10.51 -0.23
N LEU A 105 -3.46 -10.87 -1.43
CA LEU A 105 -4.51 -11.87 -1.61
C LEU A 105 -4.02 -13.29 -1.29
N PHE A 106 -2.71 -13.52 -1.26
CA PHE A 106 -2.14 -14.81 -0.86
C PHE A 106 -2.11 -15.01 0.68
N SER A 107 -2.67 -14.08 1.45
CA SER A 107 -2.84 -14.22 2.91
C SER A 107 -3.83 -15.31 3.30
N ASP A 108 -4.79 -15.63 2.42
CA ASP A 108 -5.65 -16.80 2.55
C ASP A 108 -5.95 -17.31 1.13
N CYS A 109 -5.28 -18.39 0.73
CA CYS A 109 -5.43 -18.95 -0.61
C CYS A 109 -6.80 -19.61 -0.84
N GLU A 110 -7.43 -20.12 0.22
CA GLU A 110 -8.78 -20.66 0.12
C GLU A 110 -9.80 -19.52 -0.04
N GLY A 111 -9.73 -18.52 0.83
CA GLY A 111 -10.54 -17.30 0.74
C GLY A 111 -10.36 -16.57 -0.59
N PHE A 112 -9.11 -16.46 -1.07
CA PHE A 112 -8.84 -15.91 -2.39
C PHE A 112 -9.60 -16.68 -3.48
N SER A 113 -9.43 -18.01 -3.52
CA SER A 113 -10.06 -18.86 -4.53
C SER A 113 -11.59 -18.81 -4.49
N ARG A 114 -12.20 -18.78 -3.30
CA ARG A 114 -13.64 -18.60 -3.08
C ARG A 114 -14.11 -17.24 -3.59
N GLY A 115 -13.40 -16.17 -3.22
CA GLY A 115 -13.78 -14.79 -3.55
C GLY A 115 -13.79 -14.50 -5.05
N ILE A 116 -13.09 -15.30 -5.85
CA ILE A 116 -13.11 -15.23 -7.32
C ILE A 116 -13.91 -16.35 -8.00
N GLY A 117 -14.61 -17.20 -7.23
CA GLY A 117 -15.41 -18.32 -7.74
C GLY A 117 -14.59 -19.41 -8.45
N LYS A 118 -13.40 -19.71 -7.90
CA LYS A 118 -12.45 -20.68 -8.44
C LYS A 118 -11.87 -21.57 -7.34
N GLU A 119 -12.70 -22.13 -6.47
CA GLU A 119 -12.25 -22.89 -5.28
C GLU A 119 -11.27 -24.02 -5.62
N ALA A 120 -11.44 -24.66 -6.79
CA ALA A 120 -10.53 -25.69 -7.27
C ALA A 120 -9.07 -25.24 -7.47
N LEU A 121 -8.81 -23.92 -7.51
CA LEU A 121 -7.47 -23.35 -7.62
C LEU A 121 -6.81 -23.07 -6.27
N ALA A 122 -7.48 -23.26 -5.13
CA ALA A 122 -6.89 -23.03 -3.81
C ALA A 122 -5.53 -23.73 -3.62
N PRO A 123 -5.35 -25.01 -4.00
CA PRO A 123 -4.06 -25.68 -3.86
C PRO A 123 -2.95 -25.03 -4.71
N ALA A 124 -3.28 -24.60 -5.93
CA ALA A 124 -2.32 -23.95 -6.82
C ALA A 124 -1.90 -22.55 -6.32
N PHE A 125 -2.83 -21.79 -5.73
CA PHE A 125 -2.48 -20.55 -5.03
C PHE A 125 -1.59 -20.83 -3.81
N GLN A 126 -1.89 -21.88 -3.04
CA GLN A 126 -1.11 -22.26 -1.87
C GLN A 126 0.32 -22.68 -2.26
N GLU A 127 0.50 -23.40 -3.37
CA GLU A 127 1.83 -23.74 -3.90
C GLU A 127 2.66 -22.48 -4.19
N ILE A 128 2.05 -21.45 -4.77
CA ILE A 128 2.72 -20.15 -4.98
C ILE A 128 3.07 -19.50 -3.64
N ARG A 129 2.12 -19.44 -2.70
CA ARG A 129 2.32 -18.84 -1.37
C ARG A 129 3.42 -19.53 -0.57
N ASN A 130 3.55 -20.85 -0.69
CA ASN A 130 4.55 -21.66 0.02
C ASN A 130 5.99 -21.42 -0.45
N ALA A 131 6.19 -20.80 -1.62
CA ALA A 131 7.51 -20.45 -2.11
C ALA A 131 8.12 -19.20 -1.44
N PHE A 132 7.39 -18.55 -0.53
CA PHE A 132 7.75 -17.29 0.11
C PHE A 132 7.48 -17.36 1.62
N ASN A 133 8.18 -16.53 2.40
CA ASN A 133 7.95 -16.50 3.86
C ASN A 133 6.63 -15.80 4.19
N SER A 134 6.30 -14.72 3.46
CA SER A 134 5.07 -13.94 3.62
C SER A 134 4.45 -13.60 2.26
N PRO A 135 3.14 -13.26 2.20
CA PRO A 135 2.53 -12.72 0.99
C PRO A 135 3.19 -11.41 0.53
N GLU A 136 3.75 -10.64 1.46
CA GLU A 136 4.48 -9.41 1.18
C GLU A 136 5.77 -9.66 0.38
N GLU A 137 6.36 -10.85 0.46
CA GLU A 137 7.59 -11.24 -0.27
C GLU A 137 7.32 -11.84 -1.65
N ILE A 138 6.06 -12.00 -2.06
CA ILE A 138 5.71 -12.57 -3.37
C ILE A 138 6.18 -11.59 -4.46
N ASN A 139 7.40 -11.82 -4.93
CA ASN A 139 8.25 -10.85 -5.64
C ASN A 139 8.27 -10.96 -7.18
N ASP A 140 8.72 -9.86 -7.77
CA ASP A 140 8.59 -9.46 -9.15
C ASP A 140 9.96 -9.29 -9.82
N SER A 141 10.22 -10.16 -10.79
CA SER A 141 10.59 -9.68 -12.11
C SER A 141 9.31 -9.32 -12.89
N PRO A 142 9.38 -8.59 -14.02
CA PRO A 142 8.21 -8.29 -14.86
C PRO A 142 7.37 -9.52 -15.27
N GLU A 143 7.99 -10.71 -15.24
CA GLU A 143 7.36 -11.99 -15.55
C GLU A 143 6.72 -12.67 -14.31
N THR A 144 7.15 -12.32 -13.10
CA THR A 144 6.76 -13.00 -11.85
C THR A 144 5.89 -12.17 -10.91
N ALA A 145 5.32 -11.06 -11.41
CA ALA A 145 4.44 -10.21 -10.63
C ALA A 145 3.27 -10.95 -9.97
N PRO A 146 2.72 -10.53 -8.81
CA PRO A 146 1.69 -11.32 -8.13
C PRO A 146 0.48 -11.45 -9.04
N SER A 147 0.10 -10.38 -9.76
CA SER A 147 -0.97 -10.49 -10.75
C SER A 147 -0.63 -11.33 -11.98
N LYS A 148 0.66 -11.46 -12.35
CA LYS A 148 1.09 -12.37 -13.42
C LYS A 148 0.96 -13.81 -12.96
N ARG A 149 1.36 -14.12 -11.72
CA ARG A 149 1.15 -15.42 -11.07
C ARG A 149 -0.33 -15.77 -10.95
N VAL A 150 -1.18 -14.80 -10.63
CA VAL A 150 -2.63 -15.03 -10.65
C VAL A 150 -3.12 -15.29 -12.08
N LYS A 151 -2.63 -14.54 -13.07
CA LYS A 151 -3.01 -14.71 -14.48
C LYS A 151 -2.56 -16.03 -15.12
N THR A 152 -1.49 -16.66 -14.63
CA THR A 152 -1.11 -18.00 -15.09
C THR A 152 -2.15 -19.05 -14.69
N LEU A 153 -2.78 -18.89 -13.53
CA LEU A 153 -3.86 -19.77 -13.04
C LEU A 153 -5.24 -19.34 -13.55
N VAL A 154 -5.48 -18.03 -13.65
CA VAL A 154 -6.77 -17.42 -14.00
C VAL A 154 -6.58 -16.51 -15.22
N LYS A 155 -6.69 -17.08 -16.43
CA LYS A 155 -6.40 -16.39 -17.70
C LYS A 155 -7.13 -15.04 -17.85
N ASN A 156 -8.37 -14.96 -17.38
CA ASN A 156 -9.22 -13.76 -17.45
C ASN A 156 -9.25 -12.97 -16.14
N TYR A 157 -8.16 -12.96 -15.36
CA TYR A 157 -8.13 -12.23 -14.09
C TYR A 157 -8.23 -10.72 -14.29
N GLU A 158 -9.34 -10.14 -13.85
CA GLU A 158 -9.62 -8.72 -13.88
C GLU A 158 -9.32 -8.06 -12.53
N LYS A 159 -8.11 -7.50 -12.40
CA LYS A 159 -7.65 -6.85 -11.15
C LYS A 159 -8.71 -5.93 -10.48
N PRO A 160 -9.37 -5.00 -11.20
CA PRO A 160 -10.26 -4.03 -10.56
C PRO A 160 -11.56 -4.64 -10.02
N LEU A 161 -11.93 -5.83 -10.51
CA LEU A 161 -13.14 -6.53 -10.11
C LEU A 161 -12.83 -7.66 -9.12
N LEU A 162 -11.97 -8.59 -9.53
CA LEU A 162 -11.70 -9.81 -8.78
C LEU A 162 -10.80 -9.60 -7.57
N GLY A 163 -9.88 -8.63 -7.62
CA GLY A 163 -9.01 -8.32 -6.49
C GLY A 163 -9.79 -7.86 -5.26
N PRO A 164 -10.67 -6.84 -5.37
CA PRO A 164 -11.51 -6.42 -4.25
C PRO A 164 -12.45 -7.51 -3.74
N LEU A 165 -13.05 -8.33 -4.63
CA LEU A 165 -13.91 -9.44 -4.21
C LEU A 165 -13.14 -10.49 -3.40
N ALA A 166 -11.93 -10.85 -3.86
CA ALA A 166 -11.03 -11.71 -3.11
C ALA A 166 -10.69 -11.12 -1.73
N ALA A 167 -10.29 -9.85 -1.67
CA ALA A 167 -9.94 -9.21 -0.40
C ALA A 167 -11.12 -9.12 0.58
N LEU A 168 -12.36 -8.93 0.07
CA LEU A 168 -13.57 -8.96 0.89
C LEU A 168 -13.83 -10.35 1.48
N GLU A 169 -13.63 -11.41 0.69
CA GLU A 169 -13.79 -12.80 1.14
C GLU A 169 -12.68 -13.22 2.13
N ILE A 170 -11.43 -12.83 1.88
CA ILE A 170 -10.28 -13.11 2.75
C ILE A 170 -10.43 -12.40 4.10
N GLY A 171 -10.89 -11.15 4.07
CA GLY A 171 -11.04 -10.32 5.26
C GLY A 171 -9.74 -9.69 5.75
N LEU A 172 -9.89 -8.62 6.54
CA LEU A 172 -8.76 -7.81 7.00
C LEU A 172 -7.85 -8.56 7.97
N GLU A 173 -8.42 -9.37 8.86
CA GLU A 173 -7.68 -10.11 9.88
C GLU A 173 -6.70 -11.13 9.29
N ALA A 174 -7.09 -11.86 8.24
CA ALA A 174 -6.19 -12.78 7.56
C ALA A 174 -4.99 -12.03 6.93
N ILE A 175 -5.26 -10.90 6.25
CA ILE A 175 -4.21 -10.06 5.69
C ILE A 175 -3.29 -9.54 6.79
N ARG A 176 -3.83 -9.04 7.90
CA ARG A 176 -3.02 -8.59 9.05
C ARG A 176 -2.16 -9.72 9.57
N ASN A 177 -2.68 -10.93 9.73
CA ASN A 177 -1.95 -12.05 10.33
C ASN A 177 -0.78 -12.55 9.47
N GLU A 178 -0.88 -12.43 8.16
CA GLU A 178 0.15 -12.90 7.24
C GLU A 178 1.08 -11.81 6.71
N CYS A 179 0.69 -10.54 6.79
CA CYS A 179 1.43 -9.39 6.24
C CYS A 179 1.91 -8.45 7.37
N PRO A 180 3.12 -8.65 7.94
CA PRO A 180 3.61 -7.86 9.06
C PRO A 180 3.74 -6.36 8.79
N HIS A 181 4.20 -5.95 7.60
CA HIS A 181 4.35 -4.53 7.27
C HIS A 181 2.98 -3.85 7.09
N PHE A 182 2.04 -4.53 6.45
CA PHE A 182 0.65 -4.08 6.34
C PHE A 182 -0.03 -3.99 7.73
N ARG A 183 0.21 -4.97 8.61
CA ARG A 183 -0.28 -4.95 10.00
C ARG A 183 0.23 -3.73 10.74
N GLU A 184 1.54 -3.48 10.70
CA GLU A 184 2.16 -2.34 11.39
C GLU A 184 1.57 -1.01 10.90
N TRP A 185 1.41 -0.87 9.57
CA TRP A 185 0.74 0.30 9.01
C TRP A 185 -0.68 0.48 9.54
N LEU A 186 -1.49 -0.59 9.51
CA LEU A 186 -2.87 -0.52 9.97
C LEU A 186 -2.98 -0.22 11.47
N THR A 187 -2.15 -0.86 12.30
CA THR A 187 -2.09 -0.58 13.75
C THR A 187 -1.83 0.90 14.00
N ARG A 188 -0.86 1.52 13.30
CA ARG A 188 -0.58 2.95 13.44
C ARG A 188 -1.75 3.84 13.00
N LEU A 189 -2.54 3.42 12.01
CA LEU A 189 -3.75 4.14 11.61
C LEU A 189 -4.86 4.03 12.66
N GLU A 190 -5.03 2.85 13.26
CA GLU A 190 -6.05 2.57 14.29
C GLU A 190 -5.73 3.27 15.63
N GLU A 191 -4.45 3.39 15.97
CA GLU A 191 -3.96 4.07 17.19
C GLU A 191 -3.97 5.60 17.07
N TRP A 192 -4.13 6.15 15.86
CA TRP A 192 -4.15 7.58 15.68
C TRP A 192 -5.35 8.20 16.43
N PRO A 193 -5.13 9.18 17.32
CA PRO A 193 -6.20 9.75 18.13
C PRO A 193 -7.30 10.33 17.26
N THR A 194 -8.47 9.70 17.27
CA THR A 194 -9.69 10.35 16.79
C THR A 194 -10.20 11.23 17.92
N ASP A 195 -10.25 12.54 17.68
CA ASP A 195 -10.80 13.49 18.63
C ASP A 195 -12.27 13.11 18.92
N THR A 196 -12.50 12.40 20.03
CA THR A 196 -13.84 12.09 20.57
C THR A 196 -14.41 13.29 21.35
N GLY A 197 -13.85 14.49 21.17
CA GLY A 197 -14.21 15.70 21.87
C GLY A 197 -15.12 16.66 21.10
N LYS A 198 -16.33 16.24 20.73
CA LYS A 198 -17.46 17.20 20.58
C LYS A 198 -18.70 16.73 21.32
N SER A 199 -18.68 16.99 22.63
CA SER A 199 -19.89 17.48 23.31
C SER A 199 -20.44 18.67 22.55
N ARG A 200 -21.55 18.47 21.84
CA ARG A 200 -22.55 19.50 21.59
C ARG A 200 -23.90 18.94 22.00
N VAL A 201 -24.11 18.89 23.32
CA VAL A 201 -25.42 19.25 23.86
C VAL A 201 -25.59 20.73 23.55
N GLY A 202 -26.59 21.02 22.72
CA GLY A 202 -26.86 22.36 22.20
C GLY A 202 -28.17 22.35 21.43
N LEU A 203 -29.23 21.98 22.15
CA LEU A 203 -30.66 21.93 21.80
C LEU A 203 -31.07 21.02 20.64
#